data_AF-A0A944LG16-F1
#
_entry.id   AF-A0A944LG16-F1
#
_cell.length_a   1.000
_cell.length_b   1.000
_cell.length_c   1.000
_cell.angle_alpha   90.00
_cell.angle_beta   90.00
_cell.angle_gamma   90.00
#
_symmetry.space_group_name_H-M   'P 1'
#
loop_
_entity.id
_entity.type
_entity.pdbx_description
1 polymer ?
#
loop_
_entity_poly.entity_id
_entity_poly.type
_entity_poly.pdbx_seq_one_letter_code
_entity_poly.pdbx_strand_id
1 'polypeptide(L)'
;MTLLFVSGTAAVVLLQVPYPVFATLASLTLGNLLLSIARLWLNASAHVSVLTFGVLWWIPVFGPGFLWLLLLPPLMVFSRTSLGQHTSAQALVGAATGVTTFGVFLGLGVLLAGPP
;
A
#
# COMPACT_ATOMS: atom_id res chain seq x y z
N MET A 1 14.56 -3.91 5.68
CA MET A 1 13.49 -3.99 4.65
C MET A 1 13.43 -2.73 3.78
N THR A 2 13.44 -1.52 4.35
CA THR A 2 13.43 -0.24 3.59
C THR A 2 14.57 -0.10 2.57
N LEU A 3 15.80 -0.53 2.90
CA LEU A 3 16.94 -0.51 1.98
C LEU A 3 16.73 -1.35 0.71
N LEU A 4 16.04 -2.49 0.84
CA LEU A 4 15.69 -3.37 -0.28
C LEU A 4 14.68 -2.68 -1.22
N PHE A 5 13.72 -1.96 -0.66
CA PHE A 5 12.77 -1.16 -1.44
C PHE A 5 13.44 0.01 -2.16
N VAL A 6 14.31 0.75 -1.46
CA VAL A 6 15.07 1.88 -2.05
C VAL A 6 15.96 1.40 -3.19
N SER A 7 16.73 0.33 -2.99
CA SER A 7 17.60 -0.23 -4.04
C SER A 7 16.80 -0.80 -5.21
N GLY A 8 15.68 -1.47 -4.94
CA GLY A 8 14.75 -1.92 -5.99
C GLY A 8 14.16 -0.76 -6.80
N THR A 9 13.68 0.30 -6.15
CA THR A 9 13.20 1.50 -6.85
C THR A 9 14.30 2.13 -7.69
N ALA A 10 15.53 2.27 -7.15
CA ALA A 10 16.66 2.81 -7.89
C ALA A 10 17.01 1.95 -9.12
N ALA A 11 17.04 0.63 -8.98
CA ALA A 11 17.28 -0.28 -10.10
C ALA A 11 16.23 -0.11 -11.21
N VAL A 12 14.96 0.04 -10.84
CA VAL A 12 13.86 0.19 -11.80
C VAL A 12 13.86 1.57 -12.49
N VAL A 13 14.35 2.61 -11.82
CA VAL A 13 14.66 3.91 -12.46
C VAL A 13 15.80 3.75 -13.48
N LEU A 14 16.89 3.10 -13.07
CA LEU A 14 18.07 2.92 -13.93
C LEU A 14 17.76 2.05 -15.16
N LEU A 15 16.89 1.07 -15.01
CA LEU A 15 16.44 0.18 -16.08
C LEU A 15 15.28 0.75 -16.92
N GLN A 16 14.79 1.97 -16.60
CA GLN A 16 13.68 2.63 -17.30
C GLN A 16 12.43 1.75 -17.43
N VAL A 17 12.11 0.98 -16.39
CA VAL A 17 11.00 0.03 -16.47
C VAL A 17 9.67 0.80 -16.52
N PRO A 18 8.77 0.47 -17.45
CA PRO A 18 7.52 1.20 -17.62
C PRO A 18 6.51 0.91 -16.49
N TYR A 19 5.44 1.70 -16.51
CA TYR A 19 4.23 1.43 -15.74
C TYR A 19 3.70 0.01 -16.06
N PRO A 20 3.17 -0.76 -15.07
CA PRO A 20 2.92 -0.38 -13.67
C PRO A 20 4.08 -0.66 -12.69
N VAL A 21 5.18 -1.25 -13.15
CA VAL A 21 6.24 -1.77 -12.27
C VAL A 21 6.93 -0.65 -11.48
N PHE A 22 7.32 0.43 -12.17
CA PHE A 22 7.92 1.59 -11.51
C PHE A 22 6.99 2.21 -10.45
N ALA A 23 5.73 2.49 -10.82
CA ALA A 23 4.76 3.09 -9.91
C ALA A 23 4.52 2.21 -8.67
N THR A 24 4.52 0.89 -8.84
CA THR A 24 4.37 -0.07 -7.75
C THR A 24 5.55 0.01 -6.77
N LEU A 25 6.79 -0.01 -7.26
CA LEU A 25 7.95 0.07 -6.37
C LEU A 25 8.10 1.43 -5.71
N ALA A 26 7.88 2.52 -6.45
CA ALA A 26 7.96 3.87 -5.89
C ALA A 26 6.88 4.09 -4.81
N SER A 27 5.64 3.67 -5.04
CA SER A 27 4.57 3.74 -4.04
C SER A 27 4.87 2.86 -2.83
N LEU A 28 5.36 1.63 -3.00
CA LEU A 28 5.74 0.78 -1.87
C LEU A 28 6.89 1.35 -1.04
N THR A 29 7.87 2.00 -1.66
CA THR A 29 8.97 2.68 -0.96
C THR A 29 8.43 3.83 -0.10
N LEU A 30 7.60 4.71 -0.68
CA LEU A 30 6.97 5.82 0.04
C LEU A 30 5.99 5.34 1.12
N GLY A 31 5.19 4.32 0.81
CA GLY A 31 4.25 3.69 1.74
C GLY A 31 4.94 3.05 2.93
N ASN A 32 6.09 2.39 2.72
CA ASN A 32 6.87 1.84 3.82
C ASN A 32 7.46 2.92 4.73
N LEU A 33 7.89 4.06 4.16
CA LEU A 33 8.32 5.22 4.95
C LEU A 33 7.16 5.76 5.78
N LEU A 34 6.01 6.01 5.14
CA LEU A 34 4.79 6.48 5.81
C LEU A 34 4.36 5.52 6.92
N LEU A 35 4.33 4.21 6.65
CA LEU A 35 3.98 3.19 7.62
C LEU A 35 4.98 3.13 8.78
N SER A 36 6.28 3.30 8.52
CA SER A 36 7.29 3.35 9.58
C SER A 36 7.02 4.50 10.54
N ILE A 37 6.70 5.69 10.01
CA ILE A 37 6.29 6.85 10.81
C ILE A 37 4.99 6.54 11.57
N ALA A 38 3.94 6.08 10.89
CA ALA A 38 2.65 5.77 11.52
C ALA A 38 2.78 4.71 12.63
N ARG A 39 3.71 3.76 12.50
CA ARG A 39 4.02 2.78 13.54
C ARG A 39 4.72 3.39 14.74
N LEU A 40 5.69 4.28 14.52
CA LEU A 40 6.42 4.93 15.62
C LEU A 40 5.51 5.84 16.45
N TRP A 41 4.63 6.59 15.79
CA TRP A 41 3.81 7.60 16.47
C TRP A 41 2.47 7.08 16.96
N LEU A 42 1.84 6.17 16.21
CA LEU A 42 0.46 5.76 16.45
C LEU A 42 0.30 4.25 16.62
N ASN A 43 1.39 3.47 16.57
CA ASN A 43 1.39 2.01 16.58
C ASN A 43 0.41 1.40 15.54
N ALA A 44 0.38 1.99 14.35
CA ALA A 44 -0.49 1.58 13.26
C ALA A 44 -0.28 0.11 12.84
N SER A 45 -1.35 -0.57 12.45
CA SER A 45 -1.24 -1.98 12.04
C SER A 45 -0.62 -2.12 10.65
N ALA A 46 0.60 -2.67 10.61
CA ALA A 46 1.32 -2.95 9.35
C ALA A 46 0.56 -3.93 8.47
N HIS A 47 -0.05 -4.96 9.06
CA HIS A 47 -0.78 -5.97 8.31
C HIS A 47 -2.01 -5.38 7.63
N VAL A 48 -2.76 -4.53 8.32
CA VAL A 48 -3.92 -3.84 7.72
C VAL A 48 -3.46 -2.92 6.59
N SER A 49 -2.37 -2.16 6.79
CA SER A 49 -1.82 -1.26 5.77
C SER A 49 -1.42 -1.99 4.49
N VAL A 50 -0.58 -3.03 4.61
CA VAL A 50 -0.07 -3.78 3.46
C VAL A 50 -1.19 -4.50 2.73
N LEU A 51 -2.13 -5.13 3.46
CA LEU A 51 -3.28 -5.80 2.84
C LEU A 51 -4.20 -4.80 2.13
N THR A 52 -4.48 -3.66 2.76
CA THR A 52 -5.34 -2.62 2.16
C THR A 52 -4.73 -2.09 0.87
N PHE A 53 -3.45 -1.75 0.87
CA PHE A 53 -2.74 -1.37 -0.35
C PHE A 53 -2.79 -2.50 -1.40
N GLY A 54 -2.42 -3.73 -1.02
CA GLY A 54 -2.32 -4.85 -1.94
C GLY A 54 -3.64 -5.16 -2.64
N VAL A 55 -4.75 -5.15 -1.90
CA VAL A 55 -6.10 -5.37 -2.43
C VAL A 55 -6.50 -4.26 -3.41
N LEU A 56 -6.29 -3.00 -3.03
CA LEU A 56 -6.64 -1.86 -3.88
C LEU A 56 -5.78 -1.80 -5.15
N TRP A 57 -4.49 -2.13 -5.03
CA TRP A 57 -3.54 -2.22 -6.14
C TRP A 57 -3.87 -3.38 -7.11
N TRP A 58 -4.40 -4.49 -6.60
CA TRP A 58 -4.68 -5.68 -7.42
C TRP A 58 -5.72 -5.41 -8.52
N ILE A 59 -6.76 -4.65 -8.20
CA ILE A 59 -7.88 -4.36 -9.11
C ILE A 59 -7.45 -3.63 -10.39
N PRO A 60 -6.72 -2.49 -10.34
CA PRO A 60 -6.26 -1.82 -11.56
C PRO A 60 -5.18 -2.58 -12.33
N VAL A 61 -4.41 -3.46 -11.67
CA VAL A 61 -3.33 -4.22 -12.33
C VAL A 61 -3.84 -5.49 -13.02
N PHE A 62 -4.78 -6.21 -12.41
CA PHE A 62 -5.26 -7.50 -12.92
C PHE A 62 -6.73 -7.49 -13.38
N GLY A 63 -7.45 -6.38 -13.17
CA GLY A 63 -8.81 -6.18 -13.63
C GLY A 63 -9.91 -6.33 -12.56
N PRO A 64 -11.17 -6.04 -12.92
CA PRO A 64 -12.29 -5.95 -11.97
C PRO A 64 -12.76 -7.28 -11.40
N GLY A 65 -12.34 -8.42 -11.97
CA GLY A 65 -12.67 -9.76 -11.45
C GLY A 65 -12.20 -10.02 -10.01
N PHE A 66 -11.35 -9.13 -9.48
CA PHE A 66 -10.80 -9.19 -8.13
C PHE A 66 -11.48 -8.26 -7.12
N LEU A 67 -12.61 -7.61 -7.47
CA LEU A 67 -13.35 -6.71 -6.58
C LEU A 67 -13.78 -7.36 -5.25
N TRP A 68 -14.02 -8.67 -5.24
CA TRP A 68 -14.36 -9.43 -4.03
C TRP A 68 -13.25 -9.36 -2.96
N LEU A 69 -11.99 -9.09 -3.34
CA LEU A 69 -10.89 -8.90 -2.41
C LEU A 69 -11.09 -7.69 -1.48
N LEU A 70 -11.98 -6.73 -1.83
CA LEU A 70 -12.33 -5.58 -0.98
C LEU A 70 -12.96 -5.97 0.36
N LEU A 71 -13.38 -7.24 0.52
CA LEU A 71 -13.81 -7.78 1.80
C LEU A 71 -12.64 -8.05 2.76
N LEU A 72 -11.41 -8.22 2.25
CA LEU A 72 -10.25 -8.57 3.08
C LEU A 72 -9.79 -7.45 4.03
N PRO A 73 -9.71 -6.15 3.63
CA PRO A 73 -9.34 -5.08 4.54
C PRO A 73 -10.23 -4.95 5.79
N PRO A 74 -11.58 -4.92 5.70
CA PRO A 74 -12.42 -4.86 6.90
C PRO A 74 -12.32 -6.13 7.74
N LEU A 75 -12.20 -7.31 7.13
CA LEU A 75 -11.94 -8.57 7.86
C LEU A 75 -10.63 -8.52 8.64
N MET A 76 -9.60 -7.91 8.06
CA MET A 76 -8.30 -7.78 8.72
C MET A 76 -8.33 -6.79 9.87
N VAL A 77 -9.04 -5.65 9.70
CA VAL A 77 -9.30 -4.72 10.81
C VAL A 77 -10.00 -5.46 11.95
N PHE A 78 -11.09 -6.17 11.64
CA PHE A 78 -11.84 -6.95 12.62
C PHE A 78 -10.97 -7.98 13.33
N SER A 79 -10.17 -8.76 12.60
CA SER A 79 -9.29 -9.77 13.18
C SER A 79 -8.27 -9.16 14.16
N ARG A 80 -7.66 -8.03 13.81
CA ARG A 80 -6.63 -7.40 14.66
C ARG A 80 -7.22 -6.75 15.91
N THR A 81 -8.46 -6.26 15.84
CA THR A 81 -9.15 -5.70 17.00
C THR A 81 -9.77 -6.78 17.88
N SER A 82 -10.37 -7.83 17.31
CA SER A 82 -10.97 -8.93 18.07
C SER A 82 -9.95 -9.76 18.84
N LEU A 83 -8.73 -9.90 18.30
CA LEU A 83 -7.62 -10.58 18.97
C LEU A 83 -6.90 -9.69 20.00
N GLY A 84 -7.34 -8.43 20.19
CA GLY A 84 -6.72 -7.49 21.12
C GLY A 84 -5.30 -7.06 20.73
N GLN A 85 -4.87 -7.32 19.49
CA GLN A 85 -3.52 -6.98 19.01
C GLN A 85 -3.37 -5.49 18.67
N HIS A 86 -4.47 -4.86 18.28
CA HIS A 86 -4.54 -3.43 17.99
C HIS A 86 -5.86 -2.85 18.47
N THR A 87 -5.85 -1.58 18.84
CA THR A 87 -7.11 -0.82 19.00
C THR A 87 -7.74 -0.53 17.63
N SER A 88 -9.05 -0.24 17.60
CA SER A 88 -9.73 0.13 16.35
C SER A 88 -9.07 1.33 15.67
N ALA A 89 -8.61 2.32 16.44
CA ALA A 89 -7.88 3.47 15.91
C ALA A 89 -6.57 3.05 15.24
N GLN A 90 -5.76 2.20 15.87
CA GLN A 90 -4.49 1.70 15.31
C GLN A 90 -4.70 0.91 14.01
N ALA A 91 -5.76 0.10 13.96
CA ALA A 91 -6.12 -0.66 12.77
C ALA A 91 -6.60 0.27 11.64
N LEU A 92 -7.44 1.27 11.94
CA LEU A 92 -7.93 2.25 10.97
C LEU A 92 -6.80 3.15 10.42
N VAL A 93 -5.85 3.57 11.26
CA VAL A 93 -4.65 4.29 10.80
C VAL A 93 -3.83 3.40 9.86
N GLY A 94 -3.75 2.10 10.14
CA GLY A 94 -3.17 1.11 9.22
C GLY A 94 -3.90 1.11 7.87
N ALA A 95 -5.22 1.00 7.86
CA ALA A 95 -6.02 1.05 6.62
C ALA A 95 -5.82 2.36 5.84
N ALA A 96 -5.88 3.50 6.54
CA ALA A 96 -5.63 4.81 5.95
C ALA A 96 -4.23 4.91 5.33
N THR A 97 -3.21 4.35 5.97
CA THR A 97 -1.85 4.29 5.42
C THR A 97 -1.81 3.49 4.11
N GLY A 98 -2.52 2.36 4.05
CA GLY A 98 -2.64 1.55 2.84
C GLY A 98 -3.36 2.29 1.70
N VAL A 99 -4.45 2.97 2.01
CA VAL A 99 -5.20 3.82 1.05
C VAL A 99 -4.32 4.95 0.53
N THR A 100 -3.60 5.66 1.40
CA THR A 100 -2.67 6.74 0.99
C THR A 100 -1.56 6.19 0.08
N THR A 101 -1.00 5.03 0.41
CA THR A 101 0.01 4.37 -0.42
C THR A 101 -0.55 4.03 -1.81
N PHE A 102 -1.80 3.56 -1.87
CA PHE A 102 -2.48 3.32 -3.14
C PHE A 102 -2.76 4.61 -3.91
N GLY A 103 -3.12 5.70 -3.23
CA GLY A 103 -3.24 7.03 -3.84
C GLY A 103 -1.95 7.50 -4.51
N VAL A 104 -0.80 7.23 -3.89
CA VAL A 104 0.53 7.51 -4.50
C VAL A 104 0.72 6.68 -5.79
N PHE A 105 0.36 5.40 -5.78
CA PHE A 105 0.42 4.55 -6.98
C PHE A 105 -0.44 5.12 -8.13
N LEU A 106 -1.68 5.52 -7.84
CA LEU A 106 -2.56 6.13 -8.83
C LEU A 106 -2.02 7.46 -9.36
N GLY A 107 -1.54 8.33 -8.46
CA GLY A 107 -0.97 9.63 -8.85
C GLY A 107 0.25 9.49 -9.76
N LEU A 108 1.14 8.54 -9.46
CA LEU A 108 2.27 8.21 -10.33
C LEU A 108 1.81 7.63 -11.67
N GLY A 109 0.75 6.82 -11.68
CA GLY A 109 0.13 6.34 -12.92
C GLY A 109 -0.32 7.50 -13.81
N VAL A 110 -1.07 8.45 -13.27
CA VAL A 110 -1.54 9.64 -14.01
C VAL A 110 -0.37 10.49 -14.52
N LEU A 111 0.68 10.68 -13.71
CA LEU A 111 1.86 11.47 -14.08
C LEU A 111 2.70 10.83 -15.20
N LEU A 112 2.77 9.50 -15.26
CA LEU A 112 3.67 8.77 -16.16
C LEU A 112 2.98 8.23 -17.41
N ALA A 113 1.70 7.89 -17.32
CA ALA A 113 0.92 7.30 -18.42
C ALA A 113 -0.08 8.28 -19.04
N GLY A 114 -0.32 9.46 -18.43
CA GLY A 114 -1.40 10.38 -18.79
C GLY A 114 -2.74 10.01 -18.10
N PRO A 115 -3.76 10.89 -18.14
CA PRO A 115 -5.10 10.52 -17.69
C PRO A 115 -5.64 9.35 -18.53
N PRO A 116 -6.52 8.51 -17.96
CA PRO A 116 -7.16 7.42 -18.69
C PRO A 116 -7.97 7.94 -19.90
#